data_AF-A0A2V9HIL6-F1
#
_entry.id   AF-A0A2V9HIL6-F1
#
_cell.length_a   1.000
_cell.length_b   1.000
_cell.length_c   1.000
_cell.angle_alpha   90.00
_cell.angle_beta   90.00
_cell.angle_gamma   90.00
#
_symmetry.space_group_name_H-M   'P 1'
#
loop_
_entity.id
_entity.type
_entity.pdbx_description
1 polymer ?
#
loop_
_entity_poly.entity_id
_entity_poly.type
_entity_poly.pdbx_seq_one_letter_code
_entity_poly.pdbx_strand_id
1 'polypeptide(L)'
;MAQEATIVPFELRKTMAQMLGDAIALLAMKHRRAPLPVSSVLLRTLWNRGFPGNLAELESFARRLLFLGDERMLLAELRRRSAPITYRPANPQGPTGIAVGQRRETERGQKCQCLPTN
;
A
#
# COMPACT_ATOMS: atom_id res chain seq x y z
N MET A 1 -21.61 12.62 -13.77
CA MET A 1 -20.85 11.49 -14.35
C MET A 1 -21.23 10.25 -13.57
N ALA A 2 -22.12 9.43 -14.12
CA ALA A 2 -22.57 8.19 -13.48
C ALA A 2 -21.44 7.15 -13.64
N GLN A 3 -20.89 6.67 -12.52
CA GLN A 3 -20.06 5.47 -12.56
C GLN A 3 -20.98 4.32 -12.97
N GLU A 4 -20.84 3.88 -14.22
CA GLU A 4 -21.51 2.69 -14.73
C GLU A 4 -21.08 1.54 -13.84
N ALA A 5 -22.00 1.07 -12.99
CA ALA A 5 -21.74 -0.02 -12.07
C ALA A 5 -21.55 -1.29 -12.90
N THR A 6 -20.31 -1.55 -13.32
CA THR A 6 -19.93 -2.78 -14.00
C THR A 6 -20.21 -3.91 -13.03
N ILE A 7 -21.35 -4.59 -13.20
CA ILE A 7 -21.75 -5.70 -12.36
C ILE A 7 -20.77 -6.84 -12.62
N VAL A 8 -19.78 -6.97 -11.74
CA VAL A 8 -18.77 -8.03 -11.81
C VAL A 8 -19.48 -9.39 -11.65
N PRO A 9 -19.31 -10.35 -12.57
CA PRO A 9 -19.91 -11.68 -12.47
C PRO A 9 -19.61 -12.35 -11.13
N PHE A 10 -20.58 -13.09 -10.56
CA PHE A 10 -20.45 -13.70 -9.23
C PHE A 10 -19.24 -14.64 -9.10
N GLU A 11 -18.96 -15.45 -10.12
CA GLU A 11 -17.78 -16.33 -10.11
C GLU A 11 -16.48 -15.55 -10.03
N LEU A 12 -16.36 -14.46 -10.79
CA LEU A 12 -15.20 -13.59 -10.73
C LEU A 12 -15.06 -12.94 -9.35
N ARG A 13 -16.18 -12.53 -8.72
CA ARG A 13 -16.18 -12.01 -7.35
C ARG A 13 -15.66 -13.03 -6.33
N LYS A 14 -16.08 -14.29 -6.43
CA LYS A 14 -15.63 -15.38 -5.55
C LYS A 14 -14.13 -15.65 -5.71
N THR A 15 -13.67 -15.80 -6.94
CA THR A 15 -12.25 -16.00 -7.25
C THR A 15 -11.40 -14.86 -6.72
N MET A 16 -11.83 -13.61 -6.93
CA MET A 16 -11.07 -12.45 -6.48
C MET A 16 -11.02 -12.30 -4.95
N ALA A 17 -12.10 -12.64 -4.24
CA ALA A 17 -12.09 -12.66 -2.78
C ALA A 17 -11.09 -13.71 -2.25
N GLN A 18 -11.03 -14.88 -2.89
CA GLN A 18 -10.05 -15.91 -2.56
C GLN A 18 -8.62 -15.40 -2.78
N MET A 19 -8.35 -14.83 -3.97
CA MET A 19 -7.04 -14.27 -4.31
C MET A 19 -6.59 -13.17 -3.34
N LEU A 20 -7.52 -12.35 -2.85
CA LEU A 20 -7.22 -11.32 -1.85
C LEU A 20 -6.80 -11.95 -0.52
N GLY A 21 -7.52 -12.97 -0.07
CA GLY A 21 -7.19 -13.74 1.13
C GLY A 21 -5.81 -14.38 1.02
N ASP A 22 -5.52 -15.01 -0.12
CA ASP A 22 -4.24 -15.65 -0.39
C ASP A 22 -3.09 -14.62 -0.41
N ALA A 23 -3.30 -13.47 -1.05
CA ALA A 23 -2.33 -12.38 -1.07
C ALA A 23 -2.04 -11.83 0.35
N ILE A 24 -3.07 -11.67 1.17
CA ILE A 24 -2.93 -11.23 2.57
C ILE A 24 -2.15 -12.27 3.37
N ALA A 25 -2.46 -13.56 3.22
CA ALA A 25 -1.74 -14.63 3.91
C ALA A 25 -0.26 -14.65 3.52
N LEU A 26 0.06 -14.62 2.23
CA LEU A 26 1.43 -14.62 1.71
C LEU A 26 2.22 -13.40 2.21
N LEU A 27 1.63 -12.21 2.14
CA LEU A 27 2.28 -10.98 2.61
C LEU A 27 2.44 -10.96 4.13
N ALA A 28 1.46 -11.43 4.88
CA ALA A 28 1.54 -11.52 6.34
C ALA A 28 2.68 -12.44 6.77
N MET A 29 2.79 -13.63 6.15
CA MET A 29 3.91 -14.55 6.38
C MET A 29 5.25 -13.90 6.05
N LYS A 30 5.36 -13.25 4.88
CA LYS A 30 6.59 -12.54 4.46
C LYS A 30 7.01 -11.47 5.47
N HIS A 31 6.05 -10.75 6.02
CA HIS A 31 6.30 -9.67 6.99
C HIS A 31 6.29 -10.15 8.45
N ARG A 32 6.20 -11.47 8.71
CA ARG A 32 6.09 -12.07 10.05
C ARG A 32 4.99 -11.43 10.91
N ARG A 33 3.85 -11.13 10.27
CA ARG A 33 2.64 -10.62 10.92
C ARG A 33 1.54 -11.67 10.86
N ALA A 34 0.57 -11.56 11.76
CA ALA A 34 -0.65 -12.34 11.67
C ALA A 34 -1.46 -11.90 10.44
N PRO A 35 -1.99 -12.84 9.63
CA PRO A 35 -2.89 -12.50 8.54
C PRO A 35 -4.17 -11.88 9.10
N LEU A 36 -4.64 -10.80 8.47
CA LEU A 36 -5.87 -10.13 8.86
C LEU A 36 -7.07 -10.79 8.16
N PRO A 37 -8.16 -11.09 8.88
CA PRO A 37 -9.35 -11.61 8.26
C PRO A 37 -9.97 -10.57 7.33
N VAL A 38 -10.48 -11.04 6.19
CA VAL A 38 -11.21 -10.21 5.25
C VAL A 38 -12.70 -10.32 5.56
N SER A 39 -13.31 -9.25 6.08
CA SER A 39 -14.75 -9.28 6.31
C SER A 39 -15.56 -9.14 5.01
N SER A 40 -16.82 -9.59 5.07
CA SER A 40 -17.80 -9.39 4.01
C SER A 40 -18.10 -7.91 3.74
N VAL A 41 -17.91 -7.03 4.73
CA VAL A 41 -18.11 -5.57 4.59
C VAL A 41 -17.01 -4.95 3.73
N LEU A 42 -15.74 -5.34 3.96
CA LEU A 42 -14.62 -4.90 3.13
C LEU A 42 -14.82 -5.32 1.68
N LEU A 43 -15.13 -6.59 1.44
CA LEU A 43 -15.36 -7.10 0.09
C LEU A 43 -16.51 -6.38 -0.61
N ARG A 44 -17.64 -6.17 0.08
CA ARG A 44 -18.78 -5.40 -0.45
C ARG A 44 -18.40 -3.97 -0.80
N THR A 45 -17.59 -3.32 0.03
CA THR A 45 -17.11 -1.97 -0.23
C THR A 45 -16.19 -1.92 -1.44
N LEU A 46 -15.30 -2.91 -1.60
CA LEU A 46 -14.45 -3.06 -2.77
C LEU A 46 -15.26 -3.30 -4.05
N TRP A 47 -16.29 -4.16 -4.01
CA TRP A 47 -17.18 -4.38 -5.17
C TRP A 47 -17.92 -3.12 -5.59
N ASN A 48 -18.48 -2.37 -4.62
CA ASN A 48 -19.26 -1.17 -4.91
C ASN A 48 -18.43 0.00 -5.46
N ARG A 49 -17.12 0.02 -5.17
CA ARG A 49 -16.18 1.07 -5.61
C ARG A 49 -15.57 0.83 -6.98
N GLY A 50 -15.88 -0.30 -7.63
CA GLY A 50 -15.08 -0.83 -8.71
C GLY A 50 -13.95 -1.67 -8.09
N PHE A 51 -14.17 -2.98 -8.08
CA PHE A 51 -13.19 -3.94 -7.57
C PHE A 51 -11.86 -3.75 -8.32
N PRO A 52 -10.69 -3.96 -7.69
CA PRO A 52 -9.39 -3.76 -8.35
C PRO A 52 -9.35 -4.44 -9.72
N GLY A 53 -9.06 -3.64 -10.76
CA GLY A 53 -9.13 -4.09 -12.15
C GLY A 53 -7.98 -5.02 -12.56
N ASN A 54 -7.01 -5.21 -11.67
CA ASN A 54 -5.82 -6.03 -11.87
C ASN A 54 -5.28 -6.58 -10.54
N LEU A 55 -4.41 -7.60 -10.63
CA LEU A 55 -3.77 -8.25 -9.47
C LEU A 55 -2.86 -7.30 -8.69
N ALA A 56 -2.23 -6.32 -9.35
CA ALA A 56 -1.32 -5.38 -8.68
C ALA A 56 -2.05 -4.47 -7.69
N GLU A 57 -3.27 -4.03 -8.03
CA GLU A 57 -4.15 -3.30 -7.12
C GLU A 57 -4.61 -4.17 -5.96
N LEU A 58 -4.90 -5.46 -6.20
CA LEU A 58 -5.23 -6.42 -5.16
C LEU A 58 -4.10 -6.57 -4.13
N GLU A 59 -2.86 -6.73 -4.61
CA GLU A 59 -1.68 -6.77 -3.75
C GLU A 59 -1.43 -5.43 -3.02
N SER A 60 -1.72 -4.31 -3.66
CA SER A 60 -1.65 -2.99 -3.02
C SER A 60 -2.64 -2.90 -1.86
N PHE A 61 -3.88 -3.40 -2.05
CA PHE A 61 -4.87 -3.49 -0.99
C PHE A 61 -4.43 -4.39 0.16
N ALA A 62 -3.93 -5.59 -0.16
CA ALA A 62 -3.44 -6.53 0.84
C ALA A 62 -2.29 -5.93 1.67
N ARG A 63 -1.32 -5.28 1.02
CA ARG A 63 -0.23 -4.55 1.71
C ARG A 63 -0.78 -3.45 2.61
N ARG A 64 -1.76 -2.69 2.14
CA ARG A 64 -2.33 -1.57 2.89
C ARG A 64 -3.13 -2.03 4.10
N LEU A 65 -3.91 -3.09 3.97
CA LEU A 65 -4.62 -3.72 5.08
C LEU A 65 -3.63 -4.17 6.18
N LEU A 66 -2.57 -4.90 5.79
CA LEU A 66 -1.55 -5.37 6.73
C LEU A 66 -0.72 -4.25 7.36
N PHE A 67 -0.51 -3.16 6.63
CA PHE A 67 0.16 -1.98 7.17
C PHE A 67 -0.69 -1.28 8.21
N LEU A 68 -1.96 -1.03 7.92
CA LEU A 68 -2.91 -0.37 8.82
C LEU A 68 -3.24 -1.21 10.05
N GLY A 69 -3.23 -2.55 9.92
CA GLY A 69 -3.53 -3.45 11.04
C GLY A 69 -5.02 -3.55 11.38
N ASP A 70 -5.86 -2.67 10.83
CA ASP A 70 -7.29 -2.59 11.09
C ASP A 70 -8.07 -2.35 9.78
N GLU A 71 -9.05 -3.22 9.55
CA GLU A 71 -9.99 -3.12 8.44
C GLU A 71 -10.79 -1.81 8.46
N ARG A 72 -11.16 -1.30 9.63
CA ARG A 72 -11.97 -0.08 9.77
C ARG A 72 -11.23 1.14 9.22
N MET A 73 -9.92 1.19 9.39
CA MET A 73 -9.08 2.26 8.83
C MET A 73 -9.04 2.18 7.31
N LEU A 74 -8.92 0.97 6.75
CA LEU A 74 -8.96 0.77 5.31
C LEU A 74 -10.33 1.14 4.72
N LEU A 75 -11.42 0.78 5.38
CA LEU A 75 -12.78 1.16 5.00
C LEU A 75 -12.98 2.68 5.04
N ALA A 76 -12.48 3.36 6.07
CA ALA A 76 -12.52 4.82 6.15
C ALA A 76 -11.74 5.48 5.00
N GLU A 77 -10.60 4.89 4.61
CA GLU A 77 -9.80 5.36 3.50
C GLU A 77 -10.52 5.17 2.15
N LEU A 78 -11.09 3.99 1.92
CA LEU A 78 -11.90 3.67 0.75
C LEU A 78 -13.12 4.59 0.60
N ARG A 79 -13.72 5.01 1.72
CA ARG A 79 -14.83 5.97 1.71
C ARG A 79 -14.36 7.39 1.33
N ARG A 80 -13.18 7.80 1.78
CA ARG A 80 -12.63 9.15 1.53
C ARG A 80 -12.06 9.34 0.13
N ARG A 81 -11.50 8.30 -0.51
CA ARG A 81 -10.90 8.42 -1.84
C ARG A 81 -11.88 8.05 -2.95
N SER A 82 -12.19 9.00 -3.83
CA SER A 82 -12.92 8.78 -5.09
C SER A 82 -12.05 8.35 -6.27
N ALA A 83 -10.71 8.40 -6.13
CA ALA A 83 -9.76 8.02 -7.16
C ALA A 83 -8.93 6.80 -6.74
N PRO A 84 -8.59 5.89 -7.68
CA PRO A 84 -7.78 4.72 -7.38
C PRO A 84 -6.41 5.15 -6.84
N ILE A 85 -5.96 4.48 -5.78
CA ILE A 85 -4.61 4.67 -5.25
C ILE A 85 -3.67 3.85 -6.12
N THR A 86 -3.31 4.38 -7.29
CA THR A 86 -2.09 3.91 -7.95
C THR A 86 -0.95 4.21 -7.00
N TYR A 87 -0.39 3.17 -6.39
CA TYR A 87 0.95 3.23 -5.83
C TYR A 87 1.86 3.48 -7.02
N ARG A 88 2.16 4.74 -7.32
CA ARG A 88 3.24 5.07 -8.25
C ARG A 88 4.51 4.76 -7.46
N PRO A 89 5.23 3.66 -7.71
CA PRO A 89 6.57 3.58 -7.16
C PRO A 89 7.27 4.84 -7.64
N ALA A 90 7.89 5.58 -6.72
CA ALA A 90 8.78 6.66 -7.11
C ALA A 90 9.86 6.02 -7.98
N ASN A 91 9.69 6.10 -9.30
CA ASN A 91 10.75 5.80 -10.22
C ASN A 91 11.84 6.84 -9.92
N PRO A 92 13.06 6.47 -9.51
CA PRO A 92 14.15 7.42 -9.41
C PRO A 92 14.65 7.71 -10.83
N GLN A 93 13.80 8.30 -11.68
CA GLN A 93 14.30 9.12 -12.77
C GLN A 93 14.77 10.42 -12.13
N GLY A 94 15.97 10.37 -11.58
CA GLY A 94 16.70 11.56 -11.20
C GLY A 94 16.83 12.46 -12.43
N PRO A 95 16.70 13.79 -12.29
CA PRO A 95 17.20 14.69 -13.30
C PRO A 95 18.72 14.50 -13.36
N THR A 96 19.22 14.00 -14.49
CA THR A 96 20.61 14.17 -14.90
C THR A 96 20.90 15.66 -14.97
N GLY A 97 21.56 16.17 -13.93
CA GLY A 97 21.89 17.59 -13.84
C GLY A 97 22.42 17.99 -12.47
N ILE A 98 23.39 17.25 -11.91
CA ILE A 98 24.19 17.77 -10.80
C ILE A 98 25.49 18.29 -11.42
N ALA A 99 25.59 19.61 -11.50
CA ALA A 99 26.84 20.31 -11.74
C ALA A 99 27.87 19.89 -10.69
N VAL A 100 29.02 19.42 -11.17
CA VAL A 100 30.18 19.11 -10.34
C VAL A 100 30.74 20.44 -9.80
N GLY A 101 30.24 20.87 -8.65
CA GLY A 101 30.84 21.89 -7.82
C GLY A 101 31.81 21.24 -6.85
N GLN A 102 33.11 21.45 -7.06
CA GLN A 102 34.19 20.98 -6.21
C GLN A 102 33.98 21.45 -4.77
N ARG A 103 33.70 20.52 -3.84
CA ARG A 103 33.79 20.78 -2.40
C ARG A 103 35.25 20.61 -1.99
N ARG A 104 35.89 21.71 -1.61
CA ARG A 104 37.14 21.67 -0.84
C ARG A 104 36.84 21.05 0.53
N GLU A 105 37.53 19.96 0.83
CA GLU A 105 37.62 19.40 2.17
C GLU A 105 38.30 20.43 3.08
N THR A 106 37.60 20.83 4.15
CA THR A 106 38.25 21.34 5.35
C THR A 106 37.89 20.40 6.48
N GLU A 107 38.87 19.58 6.85
CA GLU A 107 38.88 18.75 8.04
C GLU A 107 38.56 19.59 9.27
N ARG A 108 37.49 19.23 9.99
CA ARG A 108 37.39 19.45 11.44
C ARG A 108 36.55 18.32 12.02
N GLY A 109 37.26 17.35 12.61
CA GLY A 109 36.65 16.19 13.25
C GLY A 109 35.70 16.60 14.36
N GLN A 110 34.42 16.25 14.20
CA GLN A 110 33.43 16.32 15.28
C GLN A 110 33.33 14.94 15.93
N LYS A 111 34.03 14.81 17.06
CA LYS A 111 33.99 13.63 17.92
C LYS A 111 32.67 13.69 18.72
N CYS A 112 31.72 12.81 18.40
CA CYS A 112 30.49 12.68 19.19
C CYS A 112 30.83 12.25 20.62
N GLN A 113 30.50 13.08 21.61
CA GLN A 113 30.58 12.72 23.03
C GLN A 113 29.18 12.32 23.49
N CYS A 114 29.02 11.06 23.90
CA CYS A 114 27.84 10.59 24.61
C CYS A 114 28.03 10.89 26.10
N LEU A 115 27.15 11.71 26.68
CA LEU A 115 27.12 11.96 28.14
C LEU A 115 26.37 10.82 28.84
N PRO A 116 26.90 10.25 29.93
CA PRO A 116 26.19 9.28 30.74
C PRO A 116 25.18 9.99 31.65
N THR A 117 23.93 9.53 31.63
CA THR A 117 22.88 9.87 32.60
C THR A 117 23.14 9.15 33.92
N ASN A 118 23.14 9.92 35.02
CA ASN A 118 23.16 9.44 36.41
C ASN A 118 21.86 8.73 36.77
#